data_AF-A0A1Z5J7N9-F1
#
_entry.id   AF-A0A1Z5J7N9-F1
#
_cell.length_a   1.000
_cell.length_b   1.000
_cell.length_c   1.000
_cell.angle_alpha   90.00
_cell.angle_beta   90.00
_cell.angle_gamma   90.00
#
_symmetry.space_group_name_H-M   'P 1'
#
loop_
_entity.id
_entity.type
_entity.pdbx_description
1 polymer ?
#
loop_
_entity_poly.entity_id
_entity_poly.type
_entity_poly.pdbx_seq_one_letter_code
_entity_poly.pdbx_strand_id
1 'polypeptide(L)'
;MKLLFCILFAAFSFQAQAFSVTRRQALATAAATAVGTVLWQPQNAQAVNGLYTPAPQSLIGQTIVITGGTTGLGLESAKRLAIGGANIILTARTTTKGEKAVSEVQQYLRDNGIDNPMVSYKVLNLDDLSAVKKVPESWNDVKKIDVLMNNAGVMAIPDRQLTVDGYERQIQTNHLGHFVLTALLQPKLASDARIVNVSSQAYQFASKMRSDESLWEPQPNDYSPWVQYGQTKLANILFTEELQRRSEVAGKQWTVVSLHPGAVATGRFHVHFDRCYNHFIFSMGS
;
A
#
# COMPACT_ATOMS: atom_id res chain seq x y z
N MET A 1 6.57 -26.95 -1.39
CA MET A 1 5.78 -26.21 -2.42
C MET A 1 4.27 -26.15 -2.17
N LYS A 2 3.54 -27.24 -1.87
CA LYS A 2 2.08 -27.16 -1.57
C LYS A 2 1.72 -26.47 -0.23
N LEU A 3 2.66 -26.38 0.71
CA LEU A 3 2.42 -25.82 2.05
C LEU A 3 2.39 -24.28 2.09
N LEU A 4 3.12 -23.60 1.19
CA LEU A 4 3.19 -22.14 1.17
C LEU A 4 1.96 -21.49 0.52
N PHE A 5 1.39 -22.16 -0.49
CA PHE A 5 0.09 -21.77 -1.05
C PHE A 5 -1.03 -21.84 0.00
N CYS A 6 -0.97 -22.82 0.92
CA CYS A 6 -1.92 -22.92 2.03
C CYS A 6 -1.70 -21.84 3.12
N ILE A 7 -0.46 -21.45 3.41
CA ILE A 7 -0.18 -20.39 4.42
C ILE A 7 -0.48 -18.99 3.85
N LEU A 8 -0.34 -18.78 2.54
CA LEU A 8 -0.75 -17.54 1.85
C LEU A 8 -2.27 -17.44 1.66
N PHE A 9 -3.00 -18.57 1.54
CA PHE A 9 -4.47 -18.59 1.55
C PHE A 9 -5.06 -18.40 2.96
N ALA A 10 -4.39 -18.92 3.99
CA ALA A 10 -4.90 -18.88 5.36
C ALA A 10 -4.98 -17.46 5.95
N ALA A 11 -4.13 -16.53 5.49
CA ALA A 11 -4.10 -15.14 5.94
C ALA A 11 -5.37 -14.33 5.57
N PHE A 12 -6.24 -14.86 4.71
CA PHE A 12 -7.56 -14.32 4.36
C PHE A 12 -8.67 -15.36 4.53
N SER A 13 -8.60 -16.18 5.58
CA SER A 13 -9.67 -17.12 5.92
C SER A 13 -10.85 -16.36 6.54
N PHE A 14 -11.71 -15.78 5.72
CA PHE A 14 -13.05 -15.42 6.17
C PHE A 14 -13.87 -16.71 6.25
N GLN A 15 -14.29 -17.10 7.45
CA GLN A 15 -15.24 -18.21 7.63
C GLN A 15 -16.57 -17.82 6.98
N ALA A 16 -16.77 -18.22 5.72
CA ALA A 16 -18.06 -18.18 5.07
C ALA A 16 -18.88 -19.37 5.60
N GLN A 17 -20.01 -19.08 6.25
CA GLN A 17 -21.03 -20.10 6.50
C GLN A 17 -21.58 -20.56 5.15
N ALA A 18 -21.47 -21.86 4.88
CA ALA A 18 -21.90 -22.46 3.62
C ALA A 18 -23.43 -22.50 3.53
N PHE A 19 -24.03 -21.63 2.72
CA PHE A 19 -25.35 -21.88 2.16
C PHE A 19 -25.21 -22.61 0.82
N SER A 20 -25.59 -23.89 0.79
CA SER A 20 -25.63 -24.68 -0.43
C SER A 20 -26.80 -24.25 -1.30
N VAL A 21 -26.53 -23.57 -2.42
CA VAL A 21 -27.49 -23.38 -3.50
C VAL A 21 -27.00 -24.11 -4.74
N THR A 22 -27.70 -25.19 -5.11
CA THR A 22 -27.37 -26.02 -6.26
C THR A 22 -27.64 -25.30 -7.58
N ARG A 23 -26.74 -25.52 -8.55
CA ARG A 23 -26.58 -24.90 -9.88
C ARG A 23 -27.79 -24.98 -10.84
N ARG A 24 -28.98 -25.40 -10.39
CA ARG A 24 -30.19 -25.59 -11.21
C ARG A 24 -31.41 -24.76 -10.81
N GLN A 25 -31.29 -23.84 -9.84
CA GLN A 25 -32.42 -22.98 -9.41
C GLN A 25 -32.23 -21.46 -9.64
N ALA A 26 -31.13 -21.02 -10.27
CA ALA A 26 -30.84 -19.59 -10.45
C ALA A 26 -31.19 -19.01 -11.84
N LEU A 27 -31.94 -19.74 -12.69
CA LEU A 27 -32.16 -19.35 -14.09
C LEU A 27 -33.59 -18.91 -14.45
N ALA A 28 -34.50 -18.74 -13.49
CA ALA A 28 -35.89 -18.42 -13.81
C ALA A 28 -36.61 -17.56 -12.77
N THR A 29 -36.02 -16.42 -12.35
CA THR A 29 -36.77 -15.31 -11.74
C THR A 29 -35.84 -14.11 -11.54
N ALA A 30 -35.79 -13.21 -12.51
CA ALA A 30 -35.52 -11.77 -12.34
C ALA A 30 -35.59 -11.09 -13.71
N ALA A 31 -36.73 -11.23 -14.39
CA ALA A 31 -37.14 -10.23 -15.35
C ALA A 31 -37.79 -9.09 -14.56
N ALA A 32 -37.44 -7.86 -14.90
CA ALA A 32 -38.03 -6.60 -14.44
C ALA A 32 -37.71 -6.14 -13.01
N THR A 33 -36.54 -5.52 -12.83
CA THR A 33 -36.43 -4.32 -12.00
C THR A 33 -35.41 -3.37 -12.62
N ALA A 34 -35.83 -2.11 -12.76
CA ALA A 34 -35.19 -1.07 -13.56
C ALA A 34 -33.69 -0.88 -13.24
N VAL A 35 -32.84 -1.11 -14.24
CA VAL A 35 -31.44 -0.67 -14.20
C VAL A 35 -31.45 0.84 -14.43
N GLY A 36 -31.44 1.60 -13.34
CA GLY A 36 -30.90 2.95 -13.35
C GLY A 36 -29.40 2.83 -13.61
N THR A 37 -28.99 2.86 -14.87
CA THR A 37 -27.57 3.03 -15.23
C THR A 37 -27.15 4.42 -14.78
N VAL A 38 -26.67 4.53 -13.53
CA VAL A 38 -25.70 5.57 -13.20
C VAL A 38 -24.45 5.18 -13.98
N LEU A 39 -24.35 5.73 -15.20
CA LEU A 39 -23.10 5.75 -15.94
C LEU A 39 -22.09 6.45 -15.03
N TRP A 40 -21.21 5.68 -14.41
CA TRP A 40 -20.01 6.22 -13.79
C TRP A 40 -19.24 6.90 -14.92
N GLN A 41 -19.42 8.21 -15.04
CA GLN A 41 -18.50 9.04 -15.79
C GLN A 41 -17.24 9.12 -14.94
N PRO A 42 -16.05 8.73 -15.46
CA PRO A 42 -14.83 9.13 -14.81
C PRO A 42 -14.88 10.66 -14.76
N GLN A 43 -15.03 11.23 -13.57
CA GLN A 43 -14.78 12.64 -13.42
C GLN A 43 -13.36 12.84 -13.93
N ASN A 44 -13.23 13.58 -15.03
CA ASN A 44 -11.96 14.10 -15.48
C ASN A 44 -11.41 14.92 -14.32
N ALA A 45 -10.60 14.29 -13.46
CA ALA A 45 -9.85 14.95 -12.43
C ALA A 45 -8.91 15.89 -13.17
N GLN A 46 -9.33 17.15 -13.31
CA GLN A 46 -8.47 18.20 -13.82
C GLN A 46 -7.22 18.19 -12.94
N ALA A 47 -6.06 18.05 -13.57
CA ALA A 47 -4.79 18.13 -12.87
C ALA A 47 -4.71 19.52 -12.20
N VAL A 48 -4.91 19.56 -10.89
CA VAL A 48 -4.76 20.78 -10.11
C VAL A 48 -3.28 21.16 -10.18
N ASN A 49 -2.92 22.23 -10.88
CA ASN A 49 -1.53 22.68 -10.92
C ASN A 49 -1.12 23.22 -9.54
N GLY A 50 -0.67 22.33 -8.66
CA GLY A 50 -0.23 22.62 -7.30
C GLY A 50 0.10 21.33 -6.54
N LEU A 51 1.05 21.42 -5.61
CA LEU A 51 1.24 20.36 -4.61
C LEU A 51 -0.03 20.31 -3.74
N TYR A 52 -0.59 19.11 -3.54
CA TYR A 52 -1.75 18.98 -2.68
C TYR A 52 -1.43 19.44 -1.26
N THR A 53 -2.32 20.26 -0.72
CA THR A 53 -2.36 20.63 0.68
C THR A 53 -3.75 20.30 1.20
N PRO A 54 -3.90 19.45 2.23
CA PRO A 54 -5.21 19.19 2.80
C PRO A 54 -5.76 20.48 3.41
N ALA A 55 -7.09 20.62 3.40
CA ALA A 55 -7.72 21.70 4.15
C ALA A 55 -7.27 21.61 5.63
N PRO A 56 -7.01 22.73 6.30
CA PRO A 56 -6.59 22.72 7.70
C PRO A 56 -7.53 21.86 8.54
N GLN A 57 -6.95 21.00 9.39
CA GLN A 57 -7.68 20.14 10.32
C GLN A 57 -8.64 19.10 9.69
N SER A 58 -8.66 18.96 8.36
CA SER A 58 -9.55 18.00 7.65
C SER A 58 -9.27 16.52 7.92
N LEU A 59 -8.13 16.20 8.52
CA LEU A 59 -7.70 14.83 8.81
C LEU A 59 -7.58 14.56 10.33
N ILE A 60 -8.09 15.44 11.18
CA ILE A 60 -8.10 15.20 12.64
C ILE A 60 -8.83 13.90 12.95
N GLY A 61 -8.23 13.08 13.82
CA GLY A 61 -8.78 11.78 14.22
C GLY A 61 -8.47 10.64 13.25
N GLN A 62 -7.85 10.93 12.10
CA GLN A 62 -7.39 9.92 11.15
C GLN A 62 -5.98 9.47 11.51
N THR A 63 -5.81 8.15 11.67
CA THR A 63 -4.50 7.50 11.82
C THR A 63 -4.03 6.97 10.48
N ILE A 64 -2.88 7.46 10.03
CA ILE A 64 -2.30 7.13 8.74
C ILE A 64 -0.95 6.45 8.95
N VAL A 65 -0.85 5.19 8.51
CA VAL A 65 0.39 4.42 8.50
C VAL A 65 1.04 4.53 7.13
N ILE A 66 2.29 4.98 7.06
CA ILE A 66 3.05 5.09 5.81
C ILE A 66 4.31 4.25 5.93
N THR A 67 4.37 3.19 5.12
CA THR A 67 5.58 2.35 5.07
C THR A 67 6.70 3.06 4.32
N GLY A 68 7.94 2.97 4.82
CA GLY A 68 9.08 3.62 4.17
C GLY A 68 9.00 5.14 4.18
N GLY A 69 8.44 5.71 5.26
CA GLY A 69 8.22 7.15 5.43
C GLY A 69 9.47 7.97 5.79
N THR A 70 10.68 7.42 5.62
CA THR A 70 11.91 8.06 6.07
C THR A 70 12.56 8.98 5.03
N THR A 71 12.19 8.82 3.76
CA THR A 71 12.72 9.61 2.64
C THR A 71 11.71 9.67 1.49
N GLY A 72 11.97 10.53 0.50
CA GLY A 72 11.26 10.55 -0.78
C GLY A 72 9.74 10.71 -0.64
N LEU A 73 8.99 9.97 -1.46
CA LEU A 73 7.52 10.07 -1.54
C LEU A 73 6.83 9.82 -0.20
N GLY A 74 7.32 8.87 0.60
CA GLY A 74 6.72 8.54 1.89
C GLY A 74 6.83 9.68 2.89
N LEU A 75 8.03 10.26 3.02
CA LEU A 75 8.27 11.39 3.93
C LEU A 75 7.52 12.65 3.49
N GLU A 76 7.52 12.92 2.19
CA GLU A 76 6.81 14.07 1.64
C GLU A 76 5.29 13.92 1.75
N SER A 77 4.78 12.68 1.72
CA SER A 77 3.38 12.41 2.00
C SER A 77 3.05 12.61 3.48
N ALA A 78 3.93 12.17 4.37
CA ALA A 78 3.80 12.36 5.81
C ALA A 78 3.69 13.85 6.17
N LYS A 79 4.58 14.68 5.63
CA LYS A 79 4.57 16.15 5.80
C LYS A 79 3.23 16.78 5.42
N ARG A 80 2.72 16.47 4.24
CA ARG A 80 1.47 17.06 3.72
C ARG A 80 0.25 16.57 4.47
N LEU A 81 0.17 15.29 4.79
CA LEU A 81 -0.96 14.73 5.54
C LEU A 81 -0.97 15.22 7.00
N ALA A 82 0.20 15.43 7.60
CA ALA A 82 0.31 15.97 8.96
C ALA A 82 -0.21 17.42 9.07
N ILE A 83 -0.10 18.24 8.01
CA ILE A 83 -0.70 19.59 7.95
C ILE A 83 -2.22 19.53 8.19
N GLY A 84 -2.87 18.48 7.68
CA GLY A 84 -4.30 18.25 7.87
C GLY A 84 -4.70 17.83 9.29
N GLY A 85 -3.75 17.66 10.21
CA GLY A 85 -4.01 17.21 11.59
C GLY A 85 -4.06 15.69 11.77
N ALA A 86 -3.63 14.91 10.77
CA ALA A 86 -3.59 13.45 10.87
C ALA A 86 -2.57 12.96 11.91
N ASN A 87 -2.88 11.83 12.55
CA ASN A 87 -1.93 11.04 13.33
C ASN A 87 -1.06 10.22 12.36
N ILE A 88 0.20 10.60 12.19
CA ILE A 88 1.11 9.96 11.25
C ILE A 88 1.98 8.92 11.95
N ILE A 89 1.98 7.70 11.43
CA ILE A 89 2.86 6.61 11.86
C ILE A 89 3.75 6.20 10.68
N LEU A 90 5.01 6.60 10.73
CA LEU A 90 6.00 6.22 9.72
C LEU A 90 6.60 4.86 10.04
N THR A 91 6.91 4.05 9.03
CA THR A 91 7.81 2.91 9.26
C THR A 91 9.23 3.19 8.82
N ALA A 92 10.18 2.70 9.62
CA ALA A 92 11.61 2.82 9.37
C ALA A 92 12.33 1.50 9.64
N ARG A 93 13.40 1.21 8.90
CA ARG A 93 14.22 -0.01 9.15
C ARG A 93 15.05 0.08 10.43
N THR A 94 15.34 1.29 10.91
CA THR A 94 16.15 1.54 12.11
C THR A 94 15.55 2.69 12.91
N THR A 95 15.76 2.65 14.22
CA THR A 95 15.38 3.69 15.19
C THR A 95 15.86 5.08 14.74
N THR A 96 17.15 5.20 14.42
CA THR A 96 17.77 6.47 13.97
C THR A 96 17.08 7.07 12.74
N LYS A 97 16.68 6.24 11.77
CA LYS A 97 15.97 6.74 10.57
C LYS A 97 14.54 7.16 10.91
N GLY A 98 13.89 6.46 11.84
CA GLY A 98 12.56 6.82 12.33
C GLY A 98 12.56 8.15 13.07
N GLU A 99 13.47 8.33 14.03
CA GLU A 99 13.64 9.57 14.81
C GLU A 99 13.94 10.77 13.92
N LYS A 100 14.83 10.58 12.93
CA LYS A 100 15.13 11.61 11.93
C LYS A 100 13.88 11.98 11.13
N ALA A 101 13.12 11.00 10.64
CA ALA A 101 11.93 11.25 9.85
C ALA A 101 10.83 11.98 10.64
N VAL A 102 10.61 11.59 11.91
CA VAL A 102 9.68 12.29 12.81
C VAL A 102 10.15 13.74 13.02
N SER A 103 11.43 13.94 13.32
CA SER A 103 12.00 15.29 13.49
C SER A 103 11.81 16.16 12.24
N GLU A 104 12.00 15.60 11.04
CA GLU A 104 11.81 16.34 9.78
C GLU A 104 10.35 16.72 9.52
N VAL A 105 9.39 15.82 9.81
CA VAL A 105 7.96 16.14 9.69
C VAL A 105 7.57 17.20 10.72
N GLN A 106 8.01 17.06 11.97
CA GLN A 106 7.72 18.03 13.02
C GLN A 106 8.34 19.41 12.73
N GLN A 107 9.56 19.46 12.19
CA GLN A 107 10.16 20.72 11.77
C GLN A 107 9.33 21.36 10.65
N TYR A 108 8.93 20.58 9.65
CA TYR A 108 8.08 21.07 8.57
C TYR A 108 6.74 21.61 9.09
N LEU A 109 6.12 20.98 10.09
CA LEU A 109 4.90 21.49 10.71
C LEU A 109 5.13 22.83 11.43
N ARG A 110 6.22 22.96 12.20
CA ARG A 110 6.60 24.21 12.87
C ARG A 110 6.83 25.34 11.87
N ASP A 111 7.53 25.05 10.77
CA ASP A 111 7.79 26.03 9.70
C ASP A 111 6.49 26.53 9.03
N ASN A 112 5.40 25.75 9.13
CA ASN A 112 4.07 26.12 8.64
C ASN A 112 3.13 26.62 9.76
N GLY A 113 3.64 26.87 10.97
CA GLY A 113 2.85 27.38 12.10
C GLY A 113 1.84 26.38 12.67
N ILE A 114 2.06 25.09 12.47
CA ILE A 114 1.15 24.03 12.91
C ILE A 114 1.80 23.28 14.08
N ASP A 115 1.08 23.20 15.20
CA ASP A 115 1.44 22.34 16.31
C ASP A 115 0.64 21.04 16.23
N ASN A 116 1.26 20.00 15.69
CA ASN A 116 0.71 18.64 15.65
C ASN A 116 1.73 17.67 16.26
N PRO A 117 1.55 17.24 17.52
CA PRO A 117 2.49 16.32 18.17
C PRO A 117 2.32 14.87 17.70
N MET A 118 1.30 14.56 16.91
CA MET A 118 0.88 13.19 16.60
C MET A 118 1.65 12.57 15.42
N VAL A 119 2.97 12.74 15.43
CA VAL A 119 3.88 12.14 14.45
C VAL A 119 4.81 11.17 15.18
N SER A 120 4.76 9.91 14.79
CA SER A 120 5.54 8.83 15.41
C SER A 120 6.12 7.89 14.35
N TYR A 121 6.92 6.93 14.79
CA TYR A 121 7.42 5.88 13.93
C TYR A 121 7.33 4.49 14.57
N LYS A 122 7.40 3.47 13.72
CA LYS A 122 7.54 2.06 14.08
C LYS A 122 8.71 1.45 13.34
N VAL A 123 9.52 0.64 14.04
CA VAL A 123 10.59 -0.11 13.40
C VAL A 123 9.98 -1.29 12.65
N LEU A 124 10.27 -1.39 11.35
CA LEU A 124 9.78 -2.45 10.47
C LEU A 124 10.78 -2.72 9.36
N ASN A 125 11.18 -3.99 9.21
CA ASN A 125 11.95 -4.46 8.08
C ASN A 125 11.10 -5.42 7.23
N LEU A 126 10.71 -4.99 6.03
CA LEU A 126 9.95 -5.82 5.09
C LEU A 126 10.80 -6.93 4.45
N ASP A 127 12.13 -6.84 4.57
CA ASP A 127 13.08 -7.86 4.11
C ASP A 127 13.20 -9.04 5.12
N ASP A 128 12.39 -9.05 6.19
CA ASP A 128 12.34 -10.10 7.24
C ASP A 128 10.89 -10.36 7.66
N LEU A 129 10.27 -11.42 7.15
CA LEU A 129 8.88 -11.75 7.45
C LEU A 129 8.67 -12.18 8.90
N SER A 130 9.70 -12.65 9.60
CA SER A 130 9.62 -12.95 11.03
C SER A 130 9.41 -11.67 11.84
N ALA A 131 10.05 -10.56 11.44
CA ALA A 131 9.85 -9.25 12.03
C ALA A 131 8.44 -8.70 11.71
N VAL A 132 7.97 -8.85 10.46
CA VAL A 132 6.61 -8.43 10.07
C VAL A 132 5.54 -9.18 10.86
N LYS A 133 5.71 -10.49 11.11
CA LYS A 133 4.77 -11.31 11.90
C LYS A 133 4.59 -10.85 13.35
N LYS A 134 5.56 -10.11 13.92
CA LYS A 134 5.50 -9.55 15.27
C LYS A 134 4.77 -8.20 15.34
N VAL A 135 4.33 -7.65 14.20
CA VAL A 135 3.65 -6.34 14.14
C VAL A 135 2.37 -6.28 15.00
N PRO A 136 1.47 -7.28 14.99
CA PRO A 136 0.24 -7.21 15.82
C PRO A 136 0.52 -7.00 17.32
N GLU A 137 1.57 -7.65 17.83
CA GLU A 137 1.99 -7.56 19.25
C GLU A 137 2.75 -6.26 19.53
N SER A 138 3.71 -5.90 18.67
CA SER A 138 4.57 -4.72 18.87
C SER A 138 3.86 -3.38 18.60
N TRP A 139 2.75 -3.40 17.88
CA TRP A 139 1.92 -2.22 17.57
C TRP A 139 0.60 -2.28 18.35
N ASN A 140 0.64 -2.75 19.59
CA ASN A 140 -0.51 -2.85 20.49
C ASN A 140 -1.11 -1.47 20.87
N ASP A 141 -0.30 -0.42 20.82
CA ASP A 141 -0.67 0.97 21.02
C ASP A 141 -1.46 1.55 19.84
N VAL A 142 -1.26 1.02 18.63
CA VAL A 142 -2.03 1.39 17.43
C VAL A 142 -3.41 0.76 17.50
N LYS A 143 -4.42 1.56 17.79
CA LYS A 143 -5.81 1.09 18.01
C LYS A 143 -6.64 1.02 16.73
N LYS A 144 -6.44 1.98 15.83
CA LYS A 144 -7.18 2.14 14.58
C LYS A 144 -6.23 2.66 13.50
N ILE A 145 -6.42 2.19 12.27
CA ILE A 145 -5.72 2.66 11.08
C ILE A 145 -6.78 3.00 10.05
N ASP A 146 -6.91 4.28 9.74
CA ASP A 146 -7.86 4.80 8.76
C ASP A 146 -7.27 4.75 7.35
N VAL A 147 -5.96 4.96 7.24
CA VAL A 147 -5.23 4.86 5.96
C VAL A 147 -3.96 4.03 6.14
N LEU A 148 -3.81 2.97 5.34
CA LEU A 148 -2.57 2.21 5.21
C LEU A 148 -1.95 2.47 3.83
N MET A 149 -0.81 3.17 3.80
CA MET A 149 -0.05 3.43 2.58
C MET A 149 1.15 2.47 2.49
N ASN A 150 1.00 1.44 1.66
CA ASN A 150 2.05 0.50 1.25
C ASN A 150 2.96 1.17 0.21
N ASN A 151 3.87 2.01 0.70
CA ASN A 151 4.78 2.85 -0.08
C ASN A 151 6.22 2.32 -0.13
N ALA A 152 6.70 1.62 0.90
CA ALA A 152 8.10 1.21 0.99
C ALA A 152 8.53 0.40 -0.25
N GLY A 153 9.74 0.64 -0.74
CA GLY A 153 10.24 -0.18 -1.83
C GLY A 153 11.71 0.03 -2.14
N VAL A 154 12.28 -1.00 -2.76
CA VAL A 154 13.58 -0.98 -3.41
C VAL A 154 13.37 -1.07 -4.92
N MET A 155 14.30 -0.51 -5.69
CA MET A 155 14.14 -0.36 -7.13
C MET A 155 15.42 -0.78 -7.84
N ALA A 156 15.25 -1.64 -8.86
CA ALA A 156 16.27 -2.03 -9.83
C ALA A 156 17.62 -2.33 -9.15
N ILE A 157 17.60 -3.23 -8.15
CA ILE A 157 18.83 -3.67 -7.47
C ILE A 157 19.71 -4.33 -8.55
N PRO A 158 20.97 -3.88 -8.75
CA PRO A 158 21.80 -4.37 -9.87
C PRO A 158 22.02 -5.88 -9.83
N ASP A 159 22.34 -6.41 -8.65
CA ASP A 159 22.62 -7.82 -8.44
C ASP A 159 21.44 -8.51 -7.76
N ARG A 160 21.18 -9.77 -8.14
CA ARG A 160 20.20 -10.61 -7.45
C ARG A 160 20.58 -10.73 -5.98
N GLN A 161 19.66 -10.34 -5.10
CA GLN A 161 19.80 -10.46 -3.64
C GLN A 161 18.63 -11.28 -3.10
N LEU A 162 18.94 -12.21 -2.18
CA LEU A 162 17.93 -12.89 -1.39
C LEU A 162 17.81 -12.23 -0.01
N THR A 163 16.60 -12.22 0.52
CA THR A 163 16.33 -11.84 1.90
C THR A 163 16.67 -12.98 2.86
N VAL A 164 16.52 -12.73 4.17
CA VAL A 164 16.68 -13.78 5.20
C VAL A 164 15.64 -14.89 5.08
N ASP A 165 14.52 -14.62 4.40
CA ASP A 165 13.46 -15.59 4.14
C ASP A 165 13.69 -16.41 2.84
N GLY A 166 14.77 -16.12 2.11
CA GLY A 166 15.12 -16.82 0.87
C GLY A 166 14.41 -16.33 -0.39
N TYR A 167 13.62 -15.25 -0.33
CA TYR A 167 12.98 -14.66 -1.51
C TYR A 167 13.84 -13.55 -2.11
N GLU A 168 13.68 -13.32 -3.41
CA GLU A 168 14.29 -12.20 -4.11
C GLU A 168 13.86 -10.88 -3.46
N ARG A 169 14.84 -10.02 -3.25
CA ARG A 169 14.70 -8.87 -2.39
C ARG A 169 13.65 -7.88 -2.89
N GLN A 170 13.61 -7.57 -4.19
CA GLN A 170 12.62 -6.64 -4.71
C GLN A 170 11.19 -7.16 -4.50
N ILE A 171 10.90 -8.42 -4.86
CA ILE A 171 9.55 -8.99 -4.69
C ILE A 171 9.17 -9.09 -3.22
N GLN A 172 10.11 -9.41 -2.34
CA GLN A 172 9.79 -9.45 -0.92
C GLN A 172 9.53 -8.07 -0.34
N THR A 173 10.45 -7.12 -0.48
CA THR A 173 10.30 -5.79 0.09
C THR A 173 9.05 -5.09 -0.45
N ASN A 174 8.86 -5.12 -1.77
CA ASN A 174 7.87 -4.30 -2.43
C ASN A 174 6.46 -4.89 -2.36
N HIS A 175 6.36 -6.23 -2.28
CA HIS A 175 5.10 -6.96 -2.38
C HIS A 175 4.83 -7.91 -1.20
N LEU A 176 5.62 -8.97 -1.00
CA LEU A 176 5.30 -9.99 0.03
C LEU A 176 5.25 -9.40 1.45
N GLY A 177 6.20 -8.53 1.79
CA GLY A 177 6.22 -7.86 3.08
C GLY A 177 4.95 -7.04 3.31
N HIS A 178 4.50 -6.30 2.29
CA HIS A 178 3.25 -5.53 2.36
C HIS A 178 2.00 -6.41 2.39
N PHE A 179 1.99 -7.50 1.63
CA PHE A 179 0.91 -8.47 1.65
C PHE A 179 0.70 -9.02 3.06
N VAL A 180 1.79 -9.50 3.68
CA VAL A 180 1.77 -10.05 5.05
C VAL A 180 1.43 -8.95 6.06
N LEU A 181 2.03 -7.76 5.95
CA LEU A 181 1.73 -6.62 6.83
C LEU A 181 0.24 -6.24 6.78
N THR A 182 -0.33 -6.13 5.58
CA THR A 182 -1.73 -5.74 5.38
C THR A 182 -2.67 -6.78 6.00
N ALA A 183 -2.40 -8.07 5.80
CA ALA A 183 -3.17 -9.15 6.42
C ALA A 183 -3.09 -9.12 7.95
N LEU A 184 -1.91 -8.88 8.52
CA LEU A 184 -1.71 -8.80 9.97
C LEU A 184 -2.32 -7.55 10.61
N LEU A 185 -2.40 -6.44 9.87
CA LEU A 185 -3.00 -5.19 10.31
C LEU A 185 -4.52 -5.15 10.10
N GLN A 186 -5.12 -6.10 9.38
CA GLN A 186 -6.57 -6.16 9.14
C GLN A 186 -7.43 -5.93 10.39
N PRO A 187 -7.13 -6.52 11.57
CA PRO A 187 -7.93 -6.28 12.79
C PRO A 187 -7.86 -4.83 13.32
N LYS A 188 -6.86 -4.06 12.89
CA LYS A 188 -6.66 -2.65 13.28
C LYS A 188 -7.16 -1.66 12.22
N LEU A 189 -7.50 -2.13 11.01
CA LEU A 189 -8.05 -1.27 9.97
C LEU A 189 -9.47 -0.83 10.36
N ALA A 190 -9.76 0.46 10.16
CA ALA A 190 -11.11 1.00 10.32
C ALA A 190 -12.14 0.27 9.43
N SER A 191 -13.42 0.38 9.76
CA SER A 191 -14.52 -0.24 8.98
C SER A 191 -14.55 0.22 7.52
N ASP A 192 -14.16 1.46 7.30
CA ASP A 192 -14.11 2.21 6.04
C ASP A 192 -12.66 2.55 5.64
N ALA A 193 -11.69 1.76 6.12
CA ALA A 193 -10.27 2.01 5.89
C ALA A 193 -9.91 2.14 4.40
N ARG A 194 -8.94 3.01 4.12
CA ARG A 194 -8.31 3.14 2.81
C ARG A 194 -6.94 2.46 2.78
N ILE A 195 -6.74 1.59 1.81
CA ILE A 195 -5.46 0.90 1.59
C ILE A 195 -4.90 1.37 0.25
N VAL A 196 -3.71 1.96 0.28
CA VAL A 196 -3.03 2.52 -0.91
C VAL A 196 -1.78 1.73 -1.21
N ASN A 197 -1.75 1.04 -2.35
CA ASN A 197 -0.59 0.28 -2.81
C ASN A 197 0.19 1.06 -3.87
N VAL A 198 1.39 1.50 -3.53
CA VAL A 198 2.24 2.28 -4.46
C VAL A 198 2.88 1.35 -5.50
N SER A 199 2.41 1.50 -6.73
CA SER A 199 2.93 0.85 -7.93
C SER A 199 3.85 1.81 -8.73
N SER A 200 4.14 1.50 -9.99
CA SER A 200 4.97 2.27 -10.92
C SER A 200 4.64 1.89 -12.35
N GLN A 201 4.82 2.80 -13.33
CA GLN A 201 4.78 2.46 -14.76
C GLN A 201 5.77 1.34 -15.14
N ALA A 202 6.79 1.10 -14.30
CA ALA A 202 7.68 -0.04 -14.44
C ALA A 202 6.97 -1.40 -14.48
N TYR A 203 5.70 -1.51 -14.06
CA TYR A 203 4.91 -2.74 -14.25
C TYR A 203 4.91 -3.20 -15.72
N GLN A 204 5.06 -2.29 -16.67
CA GLN A 204 5.14 -2.58 -18.10
C GLN A 204 6.35 -3.46 -18.47
N PHE A 205 7.44 -3.41 -17.69
CA PHE A 205 8.60 -4.30 -17.89
C PHE A 205 8.30 -5.76 -17.56
N ALA A 206 7.21 -6.07 -16.85
CA ALA A 206 6.85 -7.43 -16.50
C ALA A 206 6.39 -8.24 -17.73
N SER A 207 5.87 -7.60 -18.79
CA SER A 207 5.15 -8.19 -19.95
C SER A 207 3.94 -9.09 -19.59
N LYS A 208 4.11 -10.02 -18.64
CA LYS A 208 3.10 -10.84 -17.97
C LYS A 208 3.53 -11.12 -16.53
N MET A 209 2.58 -11.41 -15.65
CA MET A 209 2.91 -11.87 -14.30
C MET A 209 3.53 -13.27 -14.36
N ARG A 210 4.69 -13.46 -13.73
CA ARG A 210 5.28 -14.78 -13.54
C ARG A 210 4.47 -15.56 -12.50
N SER A 211 4.26 -16.85 -12.75
CA SER A 211 3.48 -17.74 -11.87
C SER A 211 4.30 -18.92 -11.35
N ASP A 212 5.60 -18.93 -11.62
CA ASP A 212 6.54 -19.99 -11.24
C ASP A 212 7.59 -19.46 -10.26
N GLU A 213 8.58 -20.31 -9.94
CA GLU A 213 9.65 -19.99 -9.00
C GLU A 213 10.49 -18.79 -9.43
N SER A 214 10.54 -18.44 -10.73
CA SER A 214 11.33 -17.30 -11.22
C SER A 214 10.79 -15.94 -10.78
N LEU A 215 9.57 -15.87 -10.24
CA LEU A 215 9.07 -14.68 -9.56
C LEU A 215 9.78 -14.47 -8.22
N TRP A 216 9.93 -15.56 -7.47
CA TRP A 216 10.36 -15.57 -6.06
C TRP A 216 11.86 -15.73 -5.92
N GLU A 217 12.45 -16.53 -6.80
CA GLU A 217 13.85 -16.92 -6.78
C GLU A 217 14.35 -17.10 -8.22
N PRO A 218 14.46 -16.01 -9.02
CA PRO A 218 15.04 -16.10 -10.36
C PRO A 218 16.47 -16.63 -10.28
N GLN A 219 16.90 -17.43 -11.25
CA GLN A 219 18.30 -17.86 -11.33
C GLN A 219 19.21 -16.64 -11.56
N PRO A 220 20.46 -16.64 -11.06
CA PRO A 220 21.36 -15.49 -11.19
C PRO A 220 21.53 -15.00 -12.64
N ASN A 221 21.61 -15.92 -13.61
CA ASN A 221 21.80 -15.59 -15.03
C ASN A 221 20.51 -15.06 -15.70
N ASP A 222 19.35 -15.28 -15.10
CA ASP A 222 18.04 -14.86 -15.61
C ASP A 222 17.52 -13.60 -14.90
N TYR A 223 18.31 -13.05 -13.97
CA TYR A 223 17.94 -11.85 -13.22
C TYR A 223 18.09 -10.61 -14.09
N SER A 224 16.98 -9.91 -14.30
CA SER A 224 16.96 -8.57 -14.87
C SER A 224 16.40 -7.59 -13.83
N PRO A 225 17.18 -6.61 -13.36
CA PRO A 225 16.78 -5.68 -12.29
C PRO A 225 15.43 -4.99 -12.56
N TRP A 226 15.23 -4.53 -13.79
CA TRP A 226 14.03 -3.80 -14.20
C TRP A 226 12.83 -4.71 -14.45
N VAL A 227 13.06 -5.90 -15.03
CA VAL A 227 11.97 -6.89 -15.19
C VAL A 227 11.49 -7.34 -13.83
N GLN A 228 12.40 -7.66 -12.90
CA GLN A 228 12.04 -8.06 -11.55
C GLN A 228 11.30 -6.93 -10.82
N TYR A 229 11.80 -5.69 -10.90
CA TYR A 229 11.09 -4.54 -10.35
C TYR A 229 9.67 -4.42 -10.92
N GLY A 230 9.53 -4.57 -12.25
CA GLY A 230 8.25 -4.57 -12.93
C GLY A 230 7.29 -5.64 -12.44
N GLN A 231 7.78 -6.87 -12.20
CA GLN A 231 6.98 -7.94 -11.59
C GLN A 231 6.42 -7.51 -10.23
N THR A 232 7.22 -6.84 -9.39
CA THR A 232 6.75 -6.36 -8.08
C THR A 232 5.64 -5.31 -8.21
N LYS A 233 5.72 -4.45 -9.23
CA LYS A 233 4.76 -3.36 -9.44
C LYS A 233 3.48 -3.85 -10.10
N LEU A 234 3.56 -4.85 -10.96
CA LEU A 234 2.40 -5.60 -11.44
C LEU A 234 1.72 -6.37 -10.29
N ALA A 235 2.49 -7.04 -9.43
CA ALA A 235 1.96 -7.73 -8.26
C ALA A 235 1.19 -6.80 -7.32
N ASN A 236 1.65 -5.56 -7.12
CA ASN A 236 0.92 -4.56 -6.32
C ASN A 236 -0.42 -4.14 -6.96
N ILE A 237 -0.52 -4.09 -8.29
CA ILE A 237 -1.78 -3.80 -8.99
C ILE A 237 -2.74 -4.98 -8.81
N LEU A 238 -2.30 -6.21 -9.10
CA LEU A 238 -3.12 -7.41 -8.95
C LEU A 238 -3.57 -7.63 -7.51
N PHE A 239 -2.70 -7.33 -6.54
CA PHE A 239 -3.05 -7.38 -5.12
C PHE A 239 -4.11 -6.36 -4.75
N THR A 240 -4.08 -5.17 -5.34
CA THR A 240 -5.09 -4.14 -5.11
C THR A 240 -6.46 -4.62 -5.58
N GLU A 241 -6.54 -5.13 -6.82
CA GLU A 241 -7.79 -5.64 -7.39
C GLU A 241 -8.35 -6.81 -6.57
N GLU A 242 -7.49 -7.78 -6.23
CA GLU A 242 -7.93 -8.96 -5.48
C GLU A 242 -8.29 -8.63 -4.02
N LEU A 243 -7.58 -7.70 -3.38
CA LEU A 243 -7.90 -7.27 -2.02
C LEU A 243 -9.23 -6.52 -1.98
N GLN A 244 -9.50 -5.62 -2.95
CA GLN A 244 -10.80 -4.94 -3.08
C GLN A 244 -11.94 -5.96 -3.26
N ARG A 245 -11.78 -6.88 -4.21
CA ARG A 245 -12.78 -7.90 -4.50
C ARG A 245 -13.07 -8.78 -3.28
N ARG A 246 -12.03 -9.19 -2.55
CA ARG A 246 -12.18 -10.00 -1.32
C ARG A 246 -12.79 -9.19 -0.17
N SER A 247 -12.46 -7.92 -0.04
CA SER A 247 -13.00 -7.07 1.02
C SER A 247 -14.50 -6.84 0.83
N GLU A 248 -14.94 -6.64 -0.41
CA GLU A 248 -16.36 -6.52 -0.77
C GLU A 248 -17.14 -7.80 -0.47
N VAL A 249 -16.64 -8.96 -0.89
CA VAL A 249 -17.24 -10.28 -0.57
C VAL A 249 -17.35 -10.51 0.94
N ALA A 250 -16.39 -10.00 1.70
CA ALA A 250 -16.39 -10.06 3.16
C ALA A 250 -17.23 -8.95 3.84
N GLY A 251 -17.95 -8.12 3.07
CA GLY A 251 -18.79 -7.04 3.60
C GLY A 251 -18.02 -5.89 4.24
N LYS A 252 -16.73 -5.72 3.90
CA LYS A 252 -15.91 -4.59 4.36
C LYS A 252 -16.19 -3.37 3.49
N GLN A 253 -16.23 -2.19 4.11
CA GLN A 253 -16.40 -0.91 3.40
C GLN A 253 -15.04 -0.29 3.02
N TRP A 254 -14.03 -1.13 2.83
CA TRP A 254 -12.69 -0.67 2.53
C TRP A 254 -12.59 -0.13 1.11
N THR A 255 -11.76 0.90 0.94
CA THR A 255 -11.34 1.40 -0.37
C THR A 255 -9.90 0.99 -0.61
N VAL A 256 -9.64 0.13 -1.59
CA VAL A 256 -8.31 -0.35 -1.94
C VAL A 256 -7.93 0.18 -3.30
N VAL A 257 -6.86 0.97 -3.36
CA VAL A 257 -6.43 1.65 -4.58
C VAL A 257 -4.95 1.44 -4.84
N SER A 258 -4.59 1.41 -6.13
CA SER A 258 -3.20 1.47 -6.57
C SER A 258 -2.96 2.78 -7.30
N LEU A 259 -1.78 3.34 -7.10
CA LEU A 259 -1.33 4.51 -7.84
C LEU A 259 0.08 4.24 -8.37
N HIS A 260 0.43 4.87 -9.49
CA HIS A 260 1.82 5.07 -9.84
C HIS A 260 2.13 6.55 -9.66
N PRO A 261 3.24 6.91 -9.00
CA PRO A 261 3.63 8.30 -8.93
C PRO A 261 4.24 8.76 -10.26
N GLY A 262 4.48 7.88 -11.24
CA GLY A 262 5.26 8.25 -12.44
C GLY A 262 6.75 8.28 -12.12
N ALA A 263 7.57 8.94 -12.94
CA ALA A 263 9.00 9.10 -12.66
C ALA A 263 9.19 10.12 -11.53
N VAL A 264 9.29 9.64 -10.29
CA VAL A 264 9.52 10.48 -9.10
C VAL A 264 10.94 10.31 -8.60
N ALA A 265 11.60 11.44 -8.40
CA ALA A 265 12.96 11.53 -7.88
C ALA A 265 13.03 11.09 -6.40
N THR A 266 13.14 9.79 -6.15
CA THR A 266 13.43 9.27 -4.80
C THR A 266 14.95 9.16 -4.62
N GLY A 267 15.64 10.25 -4.23
CA GLY A 267 17.03 10.25 -3.73
C GLY A 267 18.12 9.59 -4.60
N ARG A 268 17.84 9.16 -5.84
CA ARG A 268 18.80 8.49 -6.74
C ARG A 268 18.86 9.08 -8.15
N PHE A 269 17.99 10.03 -8.51
CA PHE A 269 18.05 10.79 -9.77
C PHE A 269 17.40 12.17 -9.57
N HIS A 270 18.00 13.23 -10.12
CA HIS A 270 17.54 14.63 -10.01
C HIS A 270 16.67 15.03 -11.22
N VAL A 271 15.33 15.13 -11.06
CA VAL A 271 14.41 16.02 -11.84
C VAL A 271 12.98 16.04 -11.24
N HIS A 272 12.22 17.11 -11.54
CA HIS A 272 11.03 17.72 -10.89
C HIS A 272 9.85 16.84 -10.41
N PHE A 273 9.18 17.33 -9.33
CA PHE A 273 8.33 16.62 -8.36
C PHE A 273 6.80 16.83 -8.51
N ASP A 274 6.34 17.56 -9.54
CA ASP A 274 5.02 18.22 -9.49
C ASP A 274 3.83 17.37 -9.98
N ARG A 275 4.04 16.33 -10.78
CA ARG A 275 2.94 15.71 -11.56
C ARG A 275 2.15 14.64 -10.82
N CYS A 276 2.65 14.18 -9.68
CA CYS A 276 2.45 12.83 -9.19
C CYS A 276 1.46 12.75 -8.01
N TYR A 277 1.26 13.88 -7.35
CA TYR A 277 0.57 13.97 -6.07
C TYR A 277 -0.95 14.19 -6.24
N ASN A 278 -1.41 14.67 -7.39
CA ASN A 278 -2.82 15.02 -7.58
C ASN A 278 -3.78 13.84 -7.67
N HIS A 279 -3.33 12.65 -8.09
CA HIS A 279 -4.20 11.47 -8.13
C HIS A 279 -4.37 10.81 -6.74
N PHE A 280 -3.54 11.19 -5.77
CA PHE A 280 -3.53 10.60 -4.42
C PHE A 280 -4.77 10.99 -3.59
N ILE A 281 -5.41 12.15 -3.87
CA ILE A 281 -6.36 12.74 -2.90
C ILE A 281 -7.74 13.11 -3.44
N PHE A 282 -8.00 13.01 -4.75
CA PHE A 282 -9.40 13.04 -5.22
C PHE A 282 -10.25 11.88 -4.68
N SER A 283 -9.62 10.83 -4.15
CA SER A 283 -10.31 9.77 -3.41
C SER A 283 -10.55 10.10 -1.92
N MET A 284 -9.87 11.07 -1.30
CA MET A 284 -10.06 11.38 0.13
C MET A 284 -11.09 12.47 0.44
N GLY A 285 -11.68 13.09 -0.58
CA GLY A 285 -12.62 14.21 -0.44
C GLY A 285 -14.05 13.94 -0.88
N SER A 286 -14.47 12.67 -1.00
CA SER A 286 -15.86 12.29 -1.36
C SER A 286 -16.36 11.17 -0.47
#